data_AF-A0A8C7BU58-F1
#
_entry.id   AF-A0A8C7BU58-F1
#
_cell.length_a   1.000
_cell.length_b   1.000
_cell.length_c   1.000
_cell.angle_alpha   90.00
_cell.angle_beta   90.00
_cell.angle_gamma   90.00
#
_symmetry.space_group_name_H-M   'P 1'
#
loop_
_entity.id
_entity.type
_entity.pdbx_description
1 polymer ?
#
loop_
_entity_poly.entity_id
_entity_poly.type
_entity_poly.pdbx_seq_one_letter_code
_entity_poly.pdbx_strand_id
1 'polypeptide(L)'
;MIQVSLEVIPDWQGPPQNLLHIRAVGANSTLHYVWSSTGPLATLLVATDTPHSTLAVNWSRLLSPEPDGGLTVLPRDSIRFSSAIVFTRLFEFDDTNTSEASVKPPGKPYPPYSLAEFSWDNITDSLDPATLSATFRGHPIRDPTGAFANGSLAFRVQAFPGSGRPAQAPRLLHSADSCQLEVSLVGAAPRGNRSLFGLELVTLGRGPDCPSVREQSSIDDEYTPAVFQLDQLLWGSPPSGFMQWRPVAFSQRQRGRDSALPCQASPLHPTSEYPLPQSPIVRAFFGSQTNFCAFNLTFGTPTGPGYWDERYLSWSMLLGVGAPPMDSLSPLILGIMAVALGAPGLMLLAGGLFLLLGHKQCSEYQPIN
;
A
#
# COMPACT_ATOMS: atom_id res chain seq x y z
N MET A 1 -8.11 1.35 23.62
CA MET A 1 -6.79 0.68 23.47
C MET A 1 -7.03 -0.52 22.56
N ILE A 2 -6.26 -0.67 21.49
CA ILE A 2 -6.37 -1.82 20.59
C ILE A 2 -5.25 -2.79 20.94
N GLN A 3 -5.60 -4.06 21.13
CA GLN A 3 -4.64 -5.12 21.40
C GLN A 3 -4.35 -5.87 20.10
N VAL A 4 -3.10 -5.81 19.64
CA VAL A 4 -2.66 -6.50 18.43
C VAL A 4 -1.90 -7.76 18.82
N SER A 5 -2.23 -8.86 18.15
CA SER A 5 -1.53 -10.13 18.26
C SER A 5 -1.14 -10.62 16.87
N LEU A 6 0.01 -11.27 16.80
CA LEU A 6 0.63 -11.76 15.58
C LEU A 6 1.00 -13.22 15.81
N GLU A 7 0.44 -14.14 15.01
CA GLU A 7 0.70 -15.57 15.13
C GLU A 7 0.95 -16.21 13.77
N VAL A 8 1.93 -17.10 13.70
CA VAL A 8 2.12 -18.00 12.57
C VAL A 8 1.32 -19.26 12.86
N ILE A 9 0.40 -19.63 11.98
CA ILE A 9 -0.42 -20.82 12.12
C ILE A 9 0.33 -21.97 11.46
N PRO A 10 0.75 -23.01 12.21
CA PRO A 10 1.51 -24.13 11.66
C PRO A 10 0.59 -25.18 11.02
N ASP A 11 1.05 -25.79 9.92
CA ASP A 11 0.55 -27.08 9.43
C ASP A 11 1.43 -28.21 10.01
N TRP A 12 0.86 -29.02 10.90
CA TRP A 12 1.58 -30.11 11.57
C TRP A 12 1.62 -31.40 10.75
N GLN A 13 0.87 -31.49 9.64
CA GLN A 13 0.68 -32.73 8.88
C GLN A 13 1.36 -32.69 7.51
N GLY A 14 1.69 -31.51 6.99
CA GLY A 14 2.29 -31.30 5.68
C GLY A 14 3.65 -30.60 5.71
N PRO A 15 4.23 -30.32 4.53
CA PRO A 15 5.37 -29.41 4.43
C PRO A 15 4.97 -28.02 4.97
N PRO A 16 5.87 -27.31 5.66
CA PRO A 16 5.55 -26.05 6.30
C PRO A 16 4.98 -25.05 5.29
N GLN A 17 3.79 -24.52 5.58
CA GLN A 17 3.13 -23.47 4.83
C GLN A 17 3.19 -22.17 5.62
N ASN A 18 3.41 -21.04 4.93
CA ASN A 18 3.37 -19.75 5.59
C ASN A 18 1.93 -19.24 5.66
N LEU A 19 1.38 -19.18 6.88
CA LEU A 19 0.10 -18.54 7.18
C LEU A 19 0.26 -17.69 8.43
N LEU A 20 0.18 -16.38 8.26
CA LEU A 20 0.32 -15.39 9.32
C LEU A 20 -1.05 -14.76 9.60
N HIS A 21 -1.47 -14.81 10.85
CA HIS A 21 -2.68 -14.17 11.32
C HIS A 21 -2.33 -12.98 12.22
N ILE A 22 -2.82 -11.81 11.81
CA ILE A 22 -2.78 -10.58 12.59
C ILE A 22 -4.19 -10.33 13.10
N ARG A 23 -4.33 -10.24 14.42
CA ARG A 23 -5.61 -9.98 15.08
C ARG A 23 -5.50 -8.71 15.91
N ALA A 24 -6.22 -7.66 15.49
CA ALA A 24 -6.31 -6.39 16.19
C ALA A 24 -7.70 -6.27 16.85
N VAL A 25 -7.73 -6.35 18.18
CA VAL A 25 -8.94 -6.36 19.00
C VAL A 25 -9.19 -4.96 19.56
N GLY A 26 -10.29 -4.35 19.13
CA GLY A 26 -10.82 -3.10 19.67
C GLY A 26 -11.83 -3.35 20.80
N ALA A 27 -12.53 -2.29 21.22
CA ALA A 27 -13.52 -2.41 22.29
C ALA A 27 -14.73 -3.27 21.89
N ASN A 28 -15.24 -3.05 20.67
CA ASN A 28 -16.46 -3.66 20.17
C ASN A 28 -16.26 -4.31 18.79
N SER A 29 -15.02 -4.53 18.37
CA SER A 29 -14.71 -5.01 17.02
C SER A 29 -13.37 -5.73 16.99
N THR A 30 -13.18 -6.58 15.99
CA THR A 30 -11.88 -7.21 15.70
C THR A 30 -11.59 -7.13 14.22
N LEU A 31 -10.36 -6.75 13.88
CA LEU A 31 -9.81 -6.84 12.54
C LEU A 31 -8.88 -8.06 12.44
N HIS A 32 -9.12 -8.87 11.42
CA HIS A 32 -8.28 -10.01 11.06
C HIS A 32 -7.60 -9.72 9.73
N TYR A 33 -6.28 -9.84 9.71
CA TYR A 33 -5.48 -9.91 8.50
C TYR A 33 -4.86 -11.28 8.41
N VAL A 34 -5.14 -12.03 7.34
CA VAL A 34 -4.62 -13.38 7.13
C VAL A 34 -3.74 -13.37 5.91
N TRP A 35 -2.43 -13.41 6.10
CA TRP A 35 -1.44 -13.40 5.03
C TRP A 35 -0.94 -14.82 4.76
N SER A 36 -0.82 -15.19 3.49
CA SER A 36 -0.27 -16.49 3.12
C SER A 36 0.49 -16.45 1.82
N SER A 37 1.52 -17.29 1.74
CA SER A 37 2.27 -17.58 0.52
C SER A 37 1.94 -18.96 -0.07
N THR A 38 0.82 -19.57 0.32
CA THR A 38 0.31 -20.79 -0.32
C THR A 38 -0.34 -20.41 -1.65
N GLY A 39 0.39 -20.58 -2.75
CA GLY A 39 0.05 -20.02 -4.06
C GLY A 39 0.62 -18.60 -4.23
N PRO A 40 -0.05 -17.69 -4.97
CA PRO A 40 0.38 -16.30 -5.01
C PRO A 40 0.22 -15.67 -3.62
N LEU A 41 1.14 -14.78 -3.23
CA LEU A 41 1.05 -14.10 -1.95
C LEU A 41 -0.27 -13.32 -1.88
N ALA A 42 -1.05 -13.56 -0.83
CA ALA A 42 -2.36 -12.96 -0.67
C ALA A 42 -2.64 -12.61 0.79
N THR A 43 -3.55 -11.66 0.98
CA THR A 43 -4.07 -11.26 2.28
C THR A 43 -5.58 -11.23 2.27
N LEU A 44 -6.19 -11.78 3.32
CA LEU A 44 -7.61 -11.64 3.62
C LEU A 44 -7.78 -10.56 4.67
N LEU A 45 -8.78 -9.70 4.46
CA LEU A 45 -9.21 -8.68 5.40
C LEU A 45 -10.59 -9.03 5.91
N VAL A 46 -10.76 -9.13 7.22
CA VAL A 46 -12.07 -9.38 7.82
C VAL A 46 -12.27 -8.46 9.01
N ALA A 47 -13.36 -7.71 9.01
CA ALA A 47 -13.78 -6.92 10.17
C ALA A 47 -15.06 -7.50 10.77
N THR A 48 -15.05 -7.62 12.09
CA THR A 48 -16.16 -8.14 12.88
C THR A 48 -16.61 -7.12 13.93
N ASP A 49 -17.87 -7.19 14.35
CA ASP A 49 -18.45 -6.33 15.39
C ASP A 49 -18.43 -6.97 16.79
N THR A 50 -17.46 -7.85 17.03
CA THR A 50 -17.23 -8.47 18.33
C THR A 50 -15.73 -8.54 18.63
N PRO A 51 -15.32 -8.34 19.90
CA PRO A 51 -13.93 -8.54 20.32
C PRO A 51 -13.56 -10.03 20.49
N HIS A 52 -14.54 -10.93 20.36
CA HIS A 52 -14.39 -12.37 20.64
C HIS A 52 -14.27 -13.24 19.39
N SER A 53 -14.21 -12.63 18.20
CA SER A 53 -14.09 -13.38 16.96
C SER A 53 -12.72 -14.04 16.81
N THR A 54 -12.72 -15.23 16.23
CA THR A 54 -11.54 -16.08 16.07
C THR A 54 -11.43 -16.62 14.65
N LEU A 55 -10.20 -16.85 14.21
CA LEU A 55 -9.91 -17.50 12.94
C LEU A 55 -9.86 -19.02 13.15
N ALA A 56 -10.63 -19.77 12.38
CA ALA A 56 -10.56 -21.22 12.29
C ALA A 56 -9.90 -21.62 10.97
N VAL A 57 -8.88 -22.48 11.06
CA VAL A 57 -8.11 -22.98 9.92
C VAL A 57 -8.20 -24.50 9.87
N ASN A 58 -8.61 -25.04 8.73
CA ASN A 58 -8.55 -26.46 8.44
C ASN A 58 -7.53 -26.71 7.32
N TRP A 59 -6.30 -27.07 7.71
CA TRP A 59 -5.18 -27.31 6.79
C TRP A 59 -5.47 -28.39 5.75
N SER A 60 -6.05 -29.52 6.17
CA SER A 60 -6.37 -30.63 5.26
C SER A 60 -7.31 -30.19 4.14
N ARG A 61 -8.27 -29.31 4.45
CA ARG A 61 -9.20 -28.73 3.46
C ARG A 61 -8.54 -27.62 2.66
N LEU A 62 -7.81 -26.72 3.31
CA LEU A 62 -7.12 -25.57 2.68
C LEU A 62 -6.13 -26.02 1.59
N LEU A 63 -5.44 -27.14 1.79
CA LEU A 63 -4.49 -27.70 0.82
C LEU A 63 -5.12 -28.70 -0.17
N SER A 64 -6.42 -28.96 -0.04
CA SER A 64 -7.15 -29.85 -0.96
C SER A 64 -7.48 -29.14 -2.29
N PRO A 65 -7.86 -29.89 -3.34
CA PRO A 65 -8.36 -29.30 -4.60
C PRO A 65 -9.62 -28.42 -4.43
N GLU A 66 -10.35 -28.61 -3.32
CA GLU A 66 -11.59 -27.89 -2.97
C GLU A 66 -11.43 -27.14 -1.64
N PRO A 67 -10.70 -26.01 -1.63
CA PRO A 67 -10.30 -25.35 -0.39
C PRO A 67 -11.42 -24.61 0.33
N ASP A 68 -12.59 -24.41 -0.31
CA ASP A 68 -13.74 -23.67 0.22
C ASP A 68 -14.13 -24.16 1.61
N GLY A 69 -14.21 -23.25 2.60
CA GLY A 69 -14.46 -23.55 4.00
C GLY A 69 -13.22 -23.98 4.79
N GLY A 70 -12.03 -23.98 4.17
CA GLY A 70 -10.75 -24.22 4.84
C GLY A 70 -10.31 -23.06 5.75
N LEU A 71 -10.84 -21.86 5.53
CA LEU A 71 -10.66 -20.68 6.38
C LEU A 71 -12.03 -20.11 6.76
N THR A 72 -12.24 -19.78 8.02
CA THR A 72 -13.48 -19.16 8.49
C THR A 72 -13.21 -18.28 9.70
N VAL A 73 -13.82 -17.09 9.74
CA VAL A 73 -13.89 -16.28 10.97
C VAL A 73 -15.23 -16.54 11.65
N LEU A 74 -15.19 -16.83 12.95
CA LEU A 74 -16.35 -17.16 13.77
C LEU A 74 -16.53 -16.10 14.87
N PRO A 75 -17.79 -15.74 15.22
CA PRO A 75 -19.06 -16.11 14.59
C PRO A 75 -19.24 -15.47 13.20
N ARG A 76 -19.83 -16.18 12.23
CA ARG A 76 -19.97 -15.70 10.83
C ARG A 76 -20.88 -14.48 10.70
N ASP A 77 -21.90 -14.41 11.53
CA ASP A 77 -22.89 -13.32 11.61
C ASP A 77 -22.29 -12.00 12.15
N SER A 78 -21.11 -12.07 12.79
CA SER A 78 -20.38 -10.88 13.23
C SER A 78 -19.60 -10.17 12.12
N ILE A 79 -19.41 -10.83 10.97
CA ILE A 79 -18.62 -10.27 9.87
C ILE A 79 -19.37 -9.08 9.25
N ARG A 80 -18.75 -7.90 9.30
CA ARG A 80 -19.29 -6.65 8.72
C ARG A 80 -18.60 -6.26 7.42
N PHE A 81 -17.35 -6.66 7.26
CA PHE A 81 -16.60 -6.47 6.03
C PHE A 81 -15.65 -7.64 5.80
N SER A 82 -15.51 -8.07 4.55
CA SER A 82 -14.50 -9.03 4.14
C SER A 82 -14.05 -8.78 2.71
N SER A 83 -12.75 -8.82 2.46
CA SER A 83 -12.17 -8.73 1.11
C SER A 83 -10.79 -9.41 1.06
N ALA A 84 -10.17 -9.41 -0.11
CA ALA A 84 -8.83 -9.93 -0.31
C ALA A 84 -8.02 -9.07 -1.28
N ILE A 85 -6.69 -9.13 -1.12
CA ILE A 85 -5.71 -8.65 -2.09
C ILE A 85 -4.77 -9.81 -2.42
N VAL A 86 -4.47 -10.00 -3.70
CA VAL A 86 -3.56 -11.01 -4.21
C VAL A 86 -2.50 -10.33 -5.06
N PHE A 87 -1.23 -10.63 -4.79
CA PHE A 87 -0.10 -10.25 -5.62
C PHE A 87 0.17 -11.40 -6.59
N THR A 88 -0.15 -11.20 -7.87
CA THR A 88 -0.17 -12.31 -8.84
C THR A 88 1.10 -12.38 -9.67
N ARG A 89 1.65 -11.23 -10.08
CA ARG A 89 2.78 -11.17 -11.02
C ARG A 89 3.77 -10.06 -10.68
N LEU A 90 5.06 -10.35 -10.88
CA LEU A 90 6.12 -9.34 -10.99
C LEU A 90 6.40 -9.11 -12.48
N PHE A 91 6.16 -7.89 -12.94
CA PHE A 91 6.44 -7.46 -14.30
C PHE A 91 7.84 -6.88 -14.43
N GLU A 92 8.35 -6.95 -15.65
CA GLU A 92 9.57 -6.29 -16.07
C GLU A 92 9.39 -5.80 -17.51
N PHE A 93 9.78 -4.57 -17.78
CA PHE A 93 9.64 -3.92 -19.08
C PHE A 93 11.00 -3.43 -19.56
N ASP A 94 11.29 -3.66 -20.85
CA ASP A 94 12.42 -3.04 -21.52
C ASP A 94 12.04 -1.64 -22.00
N ASP A 95 12.80 -0.66 -21.55
CA ASP A 95 12.54 0.76 -21.82
C ASP A 95 13.61 1.43 -22.71
N THR A 96 14.38 0.64 -23.46
CA THR A 96 15.51 1.16 -24.25
C THR A 96 15.13 2.12 -25.38
N ASN A 97 13.85 2.27 -25.76
CA ASN A 97 13.39 3.14 -26.86
C ASN A 97 12.01 3.81 -26.64
N THR A 98 11.48 3.82 -25.42
CA THR A 98 10.15 4.38 -25.16
C THR A 98 10.28 5.85 -24.75
N SER A 99 9.52 6.74 -25.40
CA SER A 99 9.45 8.15 -24.98
C SER A 99 8.54 8.28 -23.75
N GLU A 100 8.85 9.21 -22.84
CA GLU A 100 8.11 9.45 -21.59
C GLU A 100 6.59 9.66 -21.78
N ALA A 101 6.15 10.01 -23.00
CA ALA A 101 4.76 10.35 -23.32
C ALA A 101 3.98 9.27 -24.09
N SER A 102 4.56 8.09 -24.39
CA SER A 102 3.93 7.15 -25.33
C SER A 102 3.80 5.71 -24.81
N VAL A 103 2.54 5.35 -24.51
CA VAL A 103 1.93 4.01 -24.38
C VAL A 103 2.05 3.36 -22.98
N LYS A 104 0.89 2.96 -22.44
CA LYS A 104 0.77 1.93 -21.41
C LYS A 104 0.70 0.60 -22.16
N PRO A 105 1.58 -0.39 -21.93
CA PRO A 105 2.58 -0.51 -20.85
C PRO A 105 3.84 0.37 -21.03
N PRO A 106 4.58 0.67 -19.96
CA PRO A 106 5.70 1.64 -19.92
C PRO A 106 6.93 1.25 -20.77
N GLY A 107 6.88 0.13 -21.47
CA GLY A 107 7.94 -0.40 -22.31
C GLY A 107 7.52 -1.76 -22.88
N LYS A 108 8.45 -2.44 -23.56
CA LYS A 108 8.19 -3.77 -24.10
C LYS A 108 8.18 -4.80 -22.95
N PRO A 109 7.06 -5.50 -22.68
CA PRO A 109 7.00 -6.43 -21.56
C PRO A 109 7.86 -7.67 -21.81
N TYR A 110 8.65 -8.03 -20.80
CA TYR A 110 9.21 -9.38 -20.68
C TYR A 110 8.15 -10.34 -20.12
N PRO A 111 8.35 -11.68 -20.24
CA PRO A 111 7.48 -12.65 -19.58
C PRO A 111 7.40 -12.37 -18.07
N PRO A 112 6.20 -12.20 -17.48
CA PRO A 112 6.06 -11.90 -16.06
C PRO A 112 6.47 -13.09 -15.20
N TYR A 113 7.01 -12.82 -14.02
CA TYR A 113 7.20 -13.86 -13.01
C TYR A 113 5.88 -14.10 -12.27
N SER A 114 5.36 -15.32 -12.34
CA SER A 114 4.18 -15.72 -11.59
C SER A 114 4.53 -15.88 -10.11
N LEU A 115 3.91 -15.11 -9.23
CA LEU A 115 4.16 -15.21 -7.78
C LEU A 115 3.59 -16.48 -7.16
N ALA A 116 2.76 -17.22 -7.90
CA ALA A 116 2.34 -18.57 -7.54
C ALA A 116 3.44 -19.63 -7.74
N GLU A 117 4.48 -19.30 -8.53
CA GLU A 117 5.62 -20.18 -8.82
C GLU A 117 6.87 -19.74 -8.04
N PHE A 118 6.68 -19.10 -6.89
CA PHE A 118 7.74 -18.71 -5.96
C PHE A 118 7.86 -19.71 -4.82
N SER A 119 9.10 -19.98 -4.43
CA SER A 119 9.42 -20.61 -3.15
C SER A 119 9.62 -19.51 -2.12
N TRP A 120 9.07 -19.70 -0.92
CA TRP A 120 9.12 -18.71 0.15
C TRP A 120 9.84 -19.30 1.36
N ASP A 121 10.70 -18.50 1.97
CA ASP A 121 11.36 -18.82 3.24
C ASP A 121 10.31 -19.03 4.34
N ASN A 122 10.70 -19.75 5.40
CA ASN A 122 9.80 -19.96 6.54
C ASN A 122 9.57 -18.62 7.25
N ILE A 123 8.30 -18.19 7.32
CA ILE A 123 7.93 -16.91 7.94
C ILE A 123 8.25 -16.87 9.43
N THR A 124 8.35 -18.02 10.09
CA THR A 124 8.72 -18.11 11.51
C THR A 124 10.08 -17.48 11.78
N ASP A 125 11.01 -17.56 10.82
CA ASP A 125 12.38 -17.04 10.96
C ASP A 125 12.43 -15.50 10.92
N SER A 126 11.41 -14.85 10.37
CA SER A 126 11.32 -13.40 10.21
C SER A 126 10.27 -12.76 11.12
N LEU A 127 9.59 -13.55 11.95
CA LEU A 127 8.58 -13.08 12.90
C LEU A 127 9.23 -12.25 14.00
N ASP A 128 8.82 -10.99 14.13
CA ASP A 128 9.26 -10.08 15.18
C ASP A 128 8.04 -9.55 15.97
N PRO A 129 7.74 -10.16 17.13
CA PRO A 129 6.66 -9.73 17.99
C PRO A 129 6.86 -8.33 18.60
N ALA A 130 8.09 -7.85 18.74
CA ALA A 130 8.37 -6.55 19.35
C ALA A 130 7.99 -5.41 18.39
N THR A 131 8.23 -5.59 17.09
CA THR A 131 7.83 -4.64 16.05
C THR A 131 6.49 -4.98 15.38
N LEU A 132 5.84 -6.07 15.81
CA LEU A 132 4.62 -6.63 15.22
C LEU A 132 4.75 -6.83 13.71
N SER A 133 5.86 -7.42 13.27
CA SER A 133 6.17 -7.59 11.86
C SER A 133 6.60 -9.00 11.49
N ALA A 134 6.43 -9.35 10.22
CA ALA A 134 6.92 -10.59 9.63
C ALA A 134 7.23 -10.36 8.15
N THR A 135 8.15 -11.13 7.57
CA THR A 135 8.59 -10.96 6.18
C THR A 135 8.49 -12.25 5.40
N PHE A 136 7.66 -12.25 4.35
CA PHE A 136 7.67 -13.30 3.33
C PHE A 136 8.77 -12.97 2.34
N ARG A 137 9.84 -13.76 2.30
CA ARG A 137 10.93 -13.61 1.33
C ARG A 137 10.93 -14.81 0.40
N GLY A 138 11.07 -14.57 -0.90
CA GLY A 138 11.03 -15.66 -1.87
C GLY A 138 11.73 -15.35 -3.18
N HIS A 139 11.86 -16.40 -3.97
CA HIS A 139 12.45 -16.40 -5.31
C HIS A 139 11.68 -17.39 -6.21
N PRO A 140 11.77 -17.26 -7.54
CA PRO A 140 11.18 -18.23 -8.46
C PRO A 140 11.68 -19.66 -8.17
N ILE A 141 10.78 -20.64 -8.26
CA ILE A 141 11.13 -22.08 -8.12
C ILE A 141 12.00 -22.51 -9.32
N ARG A 142 11.69 -22.00 -10.51
CA ARG A 142 12.43 -22.25 -11.74
C ARG A 142 13.09 -20.96 -12.21
N ASP A 143 14.41 -20.92 -12.13
CA ASP A 143 15.20 -19.78 -12.58
C ASP A 143 16.35 -20.24 -13.50
N PRO A 144 16.04 -20.59 -14.76
CA PRO A 144 17.03 -21.13 -15.69
C PRO A 144 18.12 -20.10 -16.06
N THR A 145 17.80 -18.80 -15.94
CA THR A 145 18.72 -17.70 -16.24
C THR A 145 19.58 -17.29 -15.04
N GLY A 146 19.29 -17.81 -13.84
CA GLY A 146 19.95 -17.38 -12.60
C GLY A 146 19.66 -15.92 -12.25
N ALA A 147 18.53 -15.36 -12.68
CA ALA A 147 18.17 -13.97 -12.42
C ALA A 147 18.00 -13.69 -10.93
N PHE A 148 17.49 -14.65 -10.17
CA PHE A 148 17.30 -14.59 -8.72
C PHE A 148 18.37 -15.37 -7.94
N ALA A 149 19.50 -15.75 -8.55
CA ALA A 149 20.57 -16.49 -7.87
C ALA A 149 21.06 -15.81 -6.58
N ASN A 150 21.16 -14.46 -6.60
CA ASN A 150 21.45 -13.62 -5.43
C ASN A 150 20.32 -12.62 -5.17
N GLY A 151 19.12 -12.91 -5.69
CA GLY A 151 17.99 -12.00 -5.71
C GLY A 151 16.82 -12.53 -4.89
N SER A 152 16.03 -11.63 -4.33
CA SER A 152 14.80 -11.99 -3.63
C SER A 152 13.73 -10.92 -3.79
N LEU A 153 12.48 -11.36 -3.84
CA LEU A 153 11.32 -10.52 -3.63
C LEU A 153 10.81 -10.73 -2.21
N ALA A 154 10.63 -9.66 -1.46
CA ALA A 154 10.20 -9.72 -0.07
C ALA A 154 8.97 -8.83 0.18
N PHE A 155 8.05 -9.34 0.98
CA PHE A 155 6.83 -8.68 1.44
C PHE A 155 6.87 -8.65 2.97
N ARG A 156 7.24 -7.49 3.51
CA ARG A 156 7.27 -7.25 4.95
C ARG A 156 5.94 -6.65 5.40
N VAL A 157 5.25 -7.36 6.27
CA VAL A 157 3.98 -6.94 6.86
C VAL A 157 4.24 -6.45 8.27
N GLN A 158 3.64 -5.32 8.64
CA GLN A 158 3.74 -4.74 9.97
C GLN A 158 2.38 -4.22 10.44
N ALA A 159 1.98 -4.57 11.66
CA ALA A 159 0.77 -4.07 12.30
C ALA A 159 1.11 -3.02 13.37
N PHE A 160 0.11 -2.22 13.77
CA PHE A 160 0.32 -1.13 14.72
C PHE A 160 -0.73 -1.16 15.85
N PRO A 161 -0.35 -0.92 17.12
CA PRO A 161 -1.28 -0.86 18.24
C PRO A 161 -1.95 0.51 18.41
N GLY A 162 -1.50 1.51 17.65
CA GLY A 162 -1.94 2.90 17.75
C GLY A 162 -1.57 3.69 16.50
N SER A 163 -1.88 4.99 16.53
CA SER A 163 -1.54 5.88 15.42
C SER A 163 -0.11 6.40 15.52
N GLY A 164 0.52 6.58 14.36
CA GLY A 164 1.91 7.03 14.30
C GLY A 164 2.45 7.09 12.89
N ARG A 165 3.75 7.35 12.79
CA ARG A 165 4.49 7.33 11.52
C ARG A 165 5.78 6.54 11.67
N PRO A 166 6.16 5.72 10.68
CA PRO A 166 7.49 5.13 10.63
C PRO A 166 8.56 6.22 10.51
N ALA A 167 9.77 5.95 11.00
CA ALA A 167 10.91 6.85 10.84
C ALA A 167 11.38 6.93 9.38
N GLN A 168 11.22 5.86 8.61
CA GLN A 168 11.69 5.73 7.23
C GLN A 168 10.61 6.18 6.22
N ALA A 169 11.05 6.78 5.11
CA ALA A 169 10.16 7.13 3.99
C ALA A 169 9.44 5.88 3.44
N PRO A 170 8.18 6.00 2.97
CA PRO A 170 7.40 7.23 2.75
C PRO A 170 6.57 7.70 3.97
N ARG A 171 6.92 7.30 5.20
CA ARG A 171 6.33 7.78 6.47
C ARG A 171 4.79 7.86 6.47
N LEU A 172 4.14 6.85 5.90
CA LEU A 172 2.68 6.77 5.82
C LEU A 172 2.08 6.83 7.23
N LEU A 173 1.05 7.66 7.41
CA LEU A 173 0.33 7.76 8.68
C LEU A 173 -0.47 6.48 8.88
N HIS A 174 -0.10 5.69 9.89
CA HIS A 174 -0.86 4.50 10.24
C HIS A 174 -1.75 4.76 11.44
N SER A 175 -2.75 3.89 11.60
CA SER A 175 -3.58 3.75 12.77
C SER A 175 -3.61 2.29 13.21
N ALA A 176 -4.22 2.03 14.36
CA ALA A 176 -4.45 0.68 14.84
C ALA A 176 -5.41 -0.15 13.95
N ASP A 177 -6.12 0.51 13.04
CA ASP A 177 -7.03 -0.11 12.08
C ASP A 177 -6.34 -0.48 10.75
N SER A 178 -5.01 -0.39 10.70
CA SER A 178 -4.21 -0.58 9.50
C SER A 178 -2.99 -1.48 9.73
N CYS A 179 -2.60 -2.19 8.67
CA CYS A 179 -1.30 -2.83 8.52
C CYS A 179 -0.53 -2.15 7.39
N GLN A 180 0.78 -2.02 7.55
CA GLN A 180 1.68 -1.60 6.47
C GLN A 180 2.26 -2.83 5.79
N LEU A 181 2.23 -2.81 4.46
CA LEU A 181 2.98 -3.72 3.62
C LEU A 181 4.12 -2.95 2.96
N GLU A 182 5.31 -3.51 3.04
CA GLU A 182 6.47 -3.08 2.28
C GLU A 182 6.90 -4.19 1.33
N VAL A 183 6.97 -3.86 0.04
CA VAL A 183 7.49 -4.77 -0.99
C VAL A 183 8.90 -4.32 -1.35
N SER A 184 9.84 -5.26 -1.38
CA SER A 184 11.20 -5.00 -1.82
C SER A 184 11.72 -6.06 -2.80
N LEU A 185 12.28 -5.60 -3.91
CA LEU A 185 13.03 -6.43 -4.84
C LEU A 185 14.52 -6.10 -4.65
N VAL A 186 15.32 -7.11 -4.35
CA VAL A 186 16.73 -6.94 -4.02
C VAL A 186 17.56 -7.93 -4.79
N GLY A 187 18.61 -7.48 -5.48
CA GLY A 187 19.68 -8.31 -6.03
C GLY A 187 19.33 -9.13 -7.29
N ALA A 188 18.06 -9.17 -7.70
CA ALA A 188 17.66 -9.85 -8.93
C ALA A 188 18.30 -9.19 -10.15
N ALA A 189 18.89 -9.99 -11.04
CA ALA A 189 19.50 -9.50 -12.26
C ALA A 189 18.41 -9.13 -13.29
N PRO A 190 18.38 -7.89 -13.78
CA PRO A 190 17.43 -7.49 -14.82
C PRO A 190 17.77 -8.17 -16.15
N ARG A 191 16.74 -8.42 -16.96
CA ARG A 191 16.84 -9.01 -18.31
C ARG A 191 17.28 -7.99 -19.36
N GLY A 192 16.96 -6.71 -19.14
CA GLY A 192 17.39 -5.59 -19.97
C GLY A 192 18.24 -4.57 -19.20
N ASN A 193 19.00 -3.75 -19.93
CA ASN A 193 19.87 -2.72 -19.34
C ASN A 193 19.09 -1.62 -18.59
N ARG A 194 17.88 -1.29 -19.06
CA ARG A 194 16.98 -0.30 -18.46
C ARG A 194 15.64 -0.95 -18.17
N SER A 195 15.65 -1.86 -17.20
CA SER A 195 14.45 -2.62 -16.84
C SER A 195 13.62 -1.85 -15.81
N LEU A 196 12.36 -1.60 -16.15
CA LEU A 196 11.36 -1.10 -15.22
C LEU A 196 10.59 -2.28 -14.64
N PHE A 197 10.44 -2.30 -13.31
CA PHE A 197 9.70 -3.35 -12.63
C PHE A 197 8.28 -2.89 -12.29
N GLY A 198 7.37 -3.85 -12.14
CA GLY A 198 6.01 -3.58 -11.71
C GLY A 198 5.37 -4.77 -11.01
N LEU A 199 4.23 -4.53 -10.36
CA LEU A 199 3.46 -5.56 -9.66
C LEU A 199 2.03 -5.56 -10.16
N GLU A 200 1.48 -6.76 -10.38
CA GLU A 200 0.03 -6.94 -10.57
C GLU A 200 -0.62 -7.19 -9.21
N LEU A 201 -1.60 -6.36 -8.88
CA LEU A 201 -2.42 -6.51 -7.70
C LEU A 201 -3.84 -6.82 -8.14
N VAL A 202 -4.44 -7.79 -7.46
CA VAL A 202 -5.82 -8.20 -7.70
C VAL A 202 -6.60 -8.07 -6.41
N THR A 203 -7.78 -7.48 -6.51
CA THR A 203 -8.71 -7.31 -5.38
C THR A 203 -10.03 -8.01 -5.68
N LEU A 204 -10.72 -8.45 -4.62
CA LEU A 204 -12.07 -8.97 -4.78
C LEU A 204 -13.07 -7.83 -5.04
N GLY A 205 -13.78 -7.91 -6.16
CA GLY A 205 -14.83 -6.96 -6.54
C GLY A 205 -16.11 -7.19 -5.72
N ARG A 206 -16.79 -6.11 -5.31
CA ARG A 206 -18.08 -6.18 -4.59
C ARG A 206 -19.30 -6.07 -5.52
N GLY A 207 -19.09 -5.82 -6.81
CA GLY A 207 -20.12 -5.61 -7.81
C GLY A 207 -19.56 -5.79 -9.23
N PRO A 208 -20.33 -5.43 -10.27
CA PRO A 208 -19.89 -5.54 -11.66
C PRO A 208 -18.75 -4.56 -11.99
N ASP A 209 -18.69 -3.43 -11.30
CA ASP A 209 -17.68 -2.39 -11.53
C ASP A 209 -16.53 -2.47 -10.52
N CYS A 210 -15.34 -2.12 -11.00
CA CYS A 210 -14.16 -2.01 -10.17
C CYS A 210 -14.06 -0.64 -9.48
N PRO A 211 -13.54 -0.59 -8.23
CA PRO A 211 -13.30 0.69 -7.58
C PRO A 211 -12.24 1.50 -8.33
N SER A 212 -12.35 2.82 -8.29
CA SER A 212 -11.34 3.72 -8.86
C SER A 212 -10.35 4.17 -7.77
N VAL A 213 -9.08 4.34 -8.14
CA VAL A 213 -8.11 5.03 -7.30
C VAL A 213 -8.52 6.50 -7.19
N ARG A 214 -8.51 7.03 -5.96
CA ARG A 214 -8.70 8.44 -5.66
C ARG A 214 -7.38 9.04 -5.25
N GLU A 215 -7.00 10.12 -5.91
CA GLU A 215 -5.84 10.91 -5.54
C GLU A 215 -6.26 11.96 -4.50
N GLN A 216 -5.48 12.08 -3.44
CA GLN A 216 -5.55 13.19 -2.50
C GLN A 216 -4.27 13.99 -2.57
N SER A 217 -4.41 15.30 -2.79
CA SER A 217 -3.29 16.23 -2.77
C SER A 217 -3.25 17.00 -1.45
N SER A 218 -2.03 17.19 -0.94
CA SER A 218 -1.72 18.03 0.21
C SER A 218 -0.66 19.04 -0.20
N ILE A 219 -0.66 20.23 0.39
CA ILE A 219 0.43 21.21 0.21
C ILE A 219 1.66 20.89 1.08
N ASP A 220 1.53 19.89 1.95
CA ASP A 220 2.54 19.50 2.93
C ASP A 220 3.25 18.23 2.47
N ASP A 221 4.56 18.33 2.22
CA ASP A 221 5.45 17.24 1.87
C ASP A 221 6.45 16.89 2.99
N GLU A 222 6.27 17.39 4.21
CA GLU A 222 7.22 17.21 5.33
C GLU A 222 7.55 15.73 5.58
N TYR A 223 6.55 14.86 5.41
CA TYR A 223 6.68 13.43 5.67
C TYR A 223 7.24 12.65 4.46
N THR A 224 7.16 13.20 3.25
CA THR A 224 7.76 12.60 2.04
C THR A 224 8.12 13.72 1.07
N PRO A 225 9.38 14.22 1.13
CA PRO A 225 9.79 15.39 0.38
C PRO A 225 9.50 15.26 -1.13
N ALA A 226 8.96 16.34 -1.71
CA ALA A 226 8.54 16.43 -3.11
C ALA A 226 7.39 15.48 -3.53
N VAL A 227 6.70 14.83 -2.58
CA VAL A 227 5.54 13.98 -2.85
C VAL A 227 4.32 14.54 -2.12
N PHE A 228 3.53 15.32 -2.85
CA PHE A 228 2.33 16.01 -2.39
C PHE A 228 1.05 15.19 -2.54
N GLN A 229 1.17 13.93 -2.97
CA GLN A 229 0.05 13.06 -3.32
C GLN A 229 -0.03 11.85 -2.38
N LEU A 230 -1.26 11.40 -2.15
CA LEU A 230 -1.60 10.14 -1.51
C LEU A 230 -2.70 9.47 -2.34
N ASP A 231 -2.38 8.33 -2.93
CA ASP A 231 -3.33 7.51 -3.67
C ASP A 231 -4.10 6.62 -2.70
N GLN A 232 -5.39 6.49 -2.95
CA GLN A 232 -6.27 5.70 -2.12
C GLN A 232 -7.27 4.89 -2.95
N LEU A 233 -7.31 3.58 -2.68
CA LEU A 233 -8.34 2.68 -3.17
C LEU A 233 -9.34 2.38 -2.06
N LEU A 234 -10.63 2.55 -2.32
CA LEU A 234 -11.72 2.25 -1.40
C LEU A 234 -12.58 1.12 -1.95
N TRP A 235 -12.82 0.08 -1.16
CA TRP A 235 -13.72 -1.03 -1.54
C TRP A 235 -15.21 -0.65 -1.52
N GLY A 236 -15.54 0.52 -0.98
CA GLY A 236 -16.92 0.98 -0.82
C GLY A 236 -16.98 2.27 0.00
N SER A 237 -18.19 2.70 0.36
CA SER A 237 -18.39 3.81 1.29
C SER A 237 -17.87 3.45 2.68
N PRO A 238 -17.05 4.30 3.32
CA PRO A 238 -16.59 4.06 4.69
C PRO A 238 -17.75 3.89 5.70
N PRO A 239 -17.62 3.02 6.72
CA PRO A 239 -16.46 2.17 7.02
C PRO A 239 -16.37 0.97 6.06
N SER A 240 -15.26 0.86 5.35
CA SER A 240 -14.97 -0.20 4.37
C SER A 240 -13.46 -0.48 4.38
N GLY A 241 -13.04 -1.54 3.69
CA GLY A 241 -11.62 -1.73 3.38
C GLY A 241 -11.06 -0.57 2.56
N PHE A 242 -9.81 -0.22 2.84
CA PHE A 242 -9.05 0.78 2.10
C PHE A 242 -7.61 0.32 1.90
N MET A 243 -6.99 0.83 0.84
CA MET A 243 -5.56 0.72 0.57
C MET A 243 -5.04 2.12 0.25
N GLN A 244 -3.94 2.53 0.86
CA GLN A 244 -3.34 3.85 0.66
C GLN A 244 -1.85 3.72 0.39
N TRP A 245 -1.33 4.48 -0.56
CA TRP A 245 0.11 4.55 -0.83
C TRP A 245 0.45 5.94 -1.32
N ARG A 246 1.72 6.34 -1.17
CA ARG A 246 2.24 7.48 -1.93
C ARG A 246 2.68 6.99 -3.31
N PRO A 247 2.51 7.76 -4.38
CA PRO A 247 2.93 7.38 -5.74
C PRO A 247 4.46 7.46 -5.91
N VAL A 248 5.20 6.85 -4.97
CA VAL A 248 6.66 6.84 -4.91
C VAL A 248 7.16 5.46 -4.47
N ALA A 249 8.24 5.02 -5.11
CA ALA A 249 9.08 3.91 -4.70
C ALA A 249 10.53 4.40 -4.53
N PHE A 250 11.43 3.55 -4.05
CA PHE A 250 12.83 3.93 -3.80
C PHE A 250 13.80 2.93 -4.42
N SER A 251 14.80 3.42 -5.15
CA SER A 251 15.86 2.59 -5.76
C SER A 251 17.02 2.28 -4.80
N GLN A 252 17.02 2.83 -3.58
CA GLN A 252 18.07 2.63 -2.58
C GLN A 252 17.51 2.34 -1.19
N ARG A 253 18.29 1.61 -0.37
CA ARG A 253 17.89 1.22 0.99
C ARG A 253 17.65 2.39 1.94
N GLN A 254 18.42 3.47 1.78
CA GLN A 254 18.30 4.66 2.64
C GLN A 254 17.00 5.44 2.37
N ARG A 255 16.38 5.25 1.19
CA ARG A 255 15.16 5.94 0.75
C ARG A 255 15.28 7.47 0.81
N GLY A 256 16.46 7.96 0.42
CA GLY A 256 16.71 9.38 0.25
C GLY A 256 15.91 9.93 -0.93
N ARG A 257 15.72 11.25 -0.95
CA ARG A 257 14.99 11.96 -2.02
C ARG A 257 15.56 11.64 -3.41
N ASP A 258 16.88 11.53 -3.52
CA ASP A 258 17.57 11.29 -4.80
C ASP A 258 17.35 9.87 -5.35
N SER A 259 16.84 8.95 -4.52
CA SER A 259 16.48 7.58 -4.90
C SER A 259 14.99 7.39 -5.19
N ALA A 260 14.19 8.46 -5.11
CA ALA A 260 12.74 8.39 -5.32
C ALA A 260 12.41 8.10 -6.78
N LEU A 261 11.53 7.12 -6.99
CA LEU A 261 11.01 6.68 -8.26
C LEU A 261 9.50 6.96 -8.30
N PRO A 262 8.93 7.47 -9.40
CA PRO A 262 7.48 7.54 -9.50
C PRO A 262 6.87 6.14 -9.48
N CYS A 263 5.74 5.99 -8.80
CA CYS A 263 4.89 4.80 -8.85
C CYS A 263 3.62 5.15 -9.61
N GLN A 264 3.40 4.51 -10.75
CA GLN A 264 2.22 4.73 -11.58
C GLN A 264 1.27 3.55 -11.43
N ALA A 265 0.01 3.84 -11.12
CA ALA A 265 -1.08 2.86 -11.10
C ALA A 265 -1.83 2.86 -12.44
N SER A 266 -2.09 1.67 -13.00
CA SER A 266 -3.07 1.52 -14.07
C SER A 266 -4.49 1.70 -13.51
N PRO A 267 -5.48 2.05 -14.35
CA PRO A 267 -6.87 1.91 -13.97
C PRO A 267 -7.16 0.46 -13.57
N LEU A 268 -8.13 0.28 -12.67
CA LEU A 268 -8.60 -1.05 -12.30
C LEU A 268 -9.51 -1.58 -13.39
N HIS A 269 -9.31 -2.84 -13.78
CA HIS A 269 -10.11 -3.52 -14.79
C HIS A 269 -10.66 -4.84 -14.26
N PRO A 270 -11.90 -5.21 -14.60
CA PRO A 270 -12.44 -6.54 -14.30
C PRO A 270 -11.63 -7.63 -15.00
N THR A 271 -11.25 -8.68 -14.28
CA THR A 271 -10.35 -9.72 -14.85
C THR A 271 -11.08 -10.78 -15.67
N SER A 272 -12.26 -10.47 -16.21
CA SER A 272 -12.99 -11.41 -17.09
C SER A 272 -12.22 -11.73 -18.38
N GLU A 273 -11.21 -10.92 -18.70
CA GLU A 273 -10.47 -10.96 -19.96
C GLU A 273 -9.26 -11.91 -19.93
N TYR A 274 -8.78 -12.37 -18.76
CA TYR A 274 -7.62 -13.27 -18.69
C TYR A 274 -7.57 -14.11 -17.40
N PRO A 275 -6.95 -15.31 -17.44
CA PRO A 275 -6.87 -16.19 -16.28
C PRO A 275 -5.91 -15.63 -15.21
N LEU A 276 -6.42 -15.55 -13.98
CA LEU A 276 -5.65 -15.22 -12.78
C LEU A 276 -5.08 -16.49 -12.13
N PRO A 277 -3.87 -16.43 -11.54
CA PRO A 277 -3.40 -17.48 -10.64
C PRO A 277 -4.41 -17.68 -9.51
N GLN A 278 -4.86 -18.92 -9.32
CA GLN A 278 -5.80 -19.23 -8.25
C GLN A 278 -5.12 -19.07 -6.90
N SER A 279 -5.73 -18.30 -5.98
CA SER A 279 -5.29 -18.20 -4.59
C SER A 279 -6.10 -19.17 -3.72
N PRO A 280 -5.46 -20.23 -3.17
CA PRO A 280 -6.10 -21.16 -2.24
C PRO A 280 -6.75 -20.47 -1.05
N ILE A 281 -6.10 -19.46 -0.46
CA ILE A 281 -6.66 -18.75 0.71
C ILE A 281 -7.91 -17.95 0.37
N VAL A 282 -7.98 -17.33 -0.82
CA VAL A 282 -9.18 -16.61 -1.27
C VAL A 282 -10.31 -17.60 -1.50
N ARG A 283 -10.03 -18.71 -2.20
CA ARG A 283 -11.02 -19.78 -2.41
C ARG A 283 -11.47 -20.42 -1.10
N ALA A 284 -10.58 -20.51 -0.11
CA ALA A 284 -10.89 -21.12 1.18
C ALA A 284 -11.84 -20.30 2.04
N PHE A 285 -11.81 -18.98 1.91
CA PHE A 285 -12.67 -18.08 2.68
C PHE A 285 -13.94 -17.69 1.92
N PHE A 286 -13.84 -17.40 0.62
CA PHE A 286 -14.93 -16.88 -0.20
C PHE A 286 -15.59 -17.91 -1.12
N GLY A 287 -15.07 -19.14 -1.20
CA GLY A 287 -15.49 -20.11 -2.19
C GLY A 287 -15.06 -19.72 -3.61
N SER A 288 -15.78 -20.22 -4.62
CA SER A 288 -15.50 -19.85 -6.02
C SER A 288 -16.00 -18.44 -6.32
N GLN A 289 -15.08 -17.56 -6.73
CA GLN A 289 -15.36 -16.16 -7.05
C GLN A 289 -14.94 -15.87 -8.49
N THR A 290 -15.72 -15.05 -9.19
CA THR A 290 -15.44 -14.62 -10.57
C THR A 290 -15.17 -13.12 -10.68
N ASN A 291 -15.50 -12.36 -9.63
CA ASN A 291 -15.48 -10.91 -9.64
C ASN A 291 -14.18 -10.41 -9.02
N PHE A 292 -13.16 -10.24 -9.85
CA PHE A 292 -11.88 -9.67 -9.44
C PHE A 292 -11.57 -8.40 -10.24
N CYS A 293 -10.85 -7.50 -9.60
CA CYS A 293 -10.39 -6.24 -10.16
C CYS A 293 -8.88 -6.19 -10.07
N ALA A 294 -8.20 -6.11 -11.22
CA ALA A 294 -6.76 -6.04 -11.30
C ALA A 294 -6.29 -4.63 -11.67
N PHE A 295 -5.13 -4.25 -11.14
CA PHE A 295 -4.37 -3.10 -11.60
C PHE A 295 -2.88 -3.38 -11.44
N ASN A 296 -2.10 -2.63 -12.21
CA ASN A 296 -0.66 -2.74 -12.25
C ASN A 296 -0.05 -1.51 -11.61
N LEU A 297 0.97 -1.73 -10.78
CA LEU A 297 1.87 -0.69 -10.31
C LEU A 297 3.18 -0.82 -11.08
N THR A 298 3.67 0.28 -11.65
CA THR A 298 4.97 0.32 -12.34
C THR A 298 5.85 1.37 -11.71
N PHE A 299 7.13 1.04 -11.51
CA PHE A 299 8.05 1.85 -10.73
C PHE A 299 9.19 2.39 -11.57
N GLY A 300 9.41 3.71 -11.51
CA GLY A 300 10.48 4.39 -12.23
C GLY A 300 10.05 4.99 -13.56
N THR A 301 11.02 5.59 -14.23
CA THR A 301 10.94 6.24 -15.53
C THR A 301 12.10 5.81 -16.42
N PRO A 302 12.04 6.02 -17.75
CA PRO A 302 13.15 5.70 -18.66
C PRO A 302 14.47 6.40 -18.35
N THR A 303 14.38 7.53 -17.64
CA THR A 303 15.48 8.39 -17.27
C THR A 303 15.48 8.62 -15.75
N GLY A 304 16.64 8.96 -15.20
CA GLY A 304 16.82 9.22 -13.77
C GLY A 304 17.22 7.99 -12.96
N PRO A 305 17.00 8.01 -11.63
CA PRO A 305 17.28 6.86 -10.78
C PRO A 305 16.43 5.66 -11.19
N GLY A 306 16.92 4.44 -10.96
CA GLY A 306 16.19 3.23 -11.28
C GLY A 306 16.71 2.00 -10.57
N TYR A 307 16.02 0.88 -10.76
CA TYR A 307 16.44 -0.39 -10.16
C TYR A 307 17.88 -0.78 -10.55
N TRP A 308 18.32 -0.39 -11.75
CA TRP A 308 19.66 -0.69 -12.26
C TRP A 308 20.81 -0.08 -11.45
N ASP A 309 20.58 0.91 -10.60
CA ASP A 309 21.63 1.60 -9.84
C ASP A 309 22.21 0.70 -8.72
N GLU A 310 21.35 0.17 -7.85
CA GLU A 310 21.75 -0.67 -6.70
C GLU A 310 21.13 -2.08 -6.73
N ARG A 311 20.35 -2.42 -7.76
CA ARG A 311 19.48 -3.62 -7.80
C ARG A 311 18.59 -3.68 -6.56
N TYR A 312 18.00 -2.54 -6.23
CA TYR A 312 17.08 -2.39 -5.12
C TYR A 312 15.86 -1.62 -5.57
N LEU A 313 14.70 -2.07 -5.12
CA LEU A 313 13.43 -1.37 -5.27
C LEU A 313 12.64 -1.60 -3.99
N SER A 314 12.06 -0.55 -3.44
CA SER A 314 11.16 -0.63 -2.30
C SER A 314 9.93 0.24 -2.51
N TRP A 315 8.76 -0.33 -2.26
CA TRP A 315 7.47 0.36 -2.30
C TRP A 315 6.66 -0.01 -1.06
N SER A 316 5.79 0.88 -0.59
CA SER A 316 4.99 0.64 0.62
C SER A 316 3.55 1.08 0.42
N MET A 317 2.64 0.32 1.05
CA MET A 317 1.22 0.65 1.14
C MET A 317 0.71 0.42 2.56
N LEU A 318 -0.34 1.13 2.92
CA LEU A 318 -1.20 0.83 4.04
C LEU A 318 -2.44 0.11 3.56
N LEU A 319 -2.90 -0.81 4.40
CA LEU A 319 -4.06 -1.64 4.16
C LEU A 319 -4.87 -1.68 5.45
N GLY A 320 -6.16 -1.35 5.40
CA GLY A 320 -6.97 -1.31 6.61
C GLY A 320 -8.46 -1.42 6.35
N VAL A 321 -9.23 -1.42 7.45
CA VAL A 321 -10.71 -1.39 7.41
C VAL A 321 -11.21 -0.32 8.35
N GLY A 322 -12.07 0.57 7.85
CA GLY A 322 -12.64 1.67 8.64
C GLY A 322 -12.41 3.01 7.98
N ALA A 323 -12.05 4.01 8.78
CA ALA A 323 -11.69 5.33 8.29
C ALA A 323 -10.21 5.34 7.87
N PRO A 324 -9.89 5.63 6.61
CA PRO A 324 -8.51 5.74 6.16
C PRO A 324 -7.80 6.89 6.90
N PRO A 325 -6.55 6.70 7.37
CA PRO A 325 -5.75 7.78 7.93
C PRO A 325 -5.64 8.97 6.96
N MET A 326 -5.82 10.17 7.49
CA MET A 326 -5.69 11.42 6.73
C MET A 326 -4.60 12.29 7.34
N ASP A 327 -3.74 12.82 6.49
CA ASP A 327 -2.72 13.78 6.90
C ASP A 327 -3.37 15.14 7.19
N SER A 328 -3.09 15.70 8.38
CA SER A 328 -3.30 17.13 8.65
C SER A 328 -2.07 17.91 8.23
N LEU A 329 -2.24 19.21 7.95
CA LEU A 329 -1.09 20.11 7.74
C LEU A 329 -0.16 20.09 8.94
N SER A 330 1.14 20.01 8.68
CA SER A 330 2.14 19.99 9.73
C SER A 330 2.17 21.31 10.50
N PRO A 331 2.62 21.27 11.77
CA PRO A 331 2.85 22.48 12.56
C PRO A 331 3.78 23.49 11.86
N LEU A 332 4.75 23.01 11.06
CA LEU A 332 5.66 23.85 10.30
C LEU A 332 4.91 24.65 9.23
N ILE A 333 4.14 23.98 8.38
CA ILE A 333 3.36 24.64 7.32
C ILE A 333 2.31 25.56 7.92
N LEU A 334 1.62 25.14 8.98
CA LEU A 334 0.69 25.99 9.71
C LEU A 334 1.38 27.26 10.27
N GLY A 335 2.60 27.12 10.80
CA GLY A 335 3.41 28.24 11.26
C GLY A 335 3.80 29.20 10.14
N ILE A 336 4.25 28.68 8.99
CA ILE A 336 4.58 29.49 7.81
C ILE A 336 3.34 30.23 7.32
N MET A 337 2.19 29.56 7.19
CA MET A 337 0.95 30.20 6.77
C MET A 337 0.49 31.26 7.77
N ALA A 338 0.59 31.00 9.07
CA ALA A 338 0.23 31.97 10.11
C ALA A 338 1.09 33.24 10.03
N VAL A 339 2.40 33.12 9.80
CA VAL A 339 3.29 34.29 9.66
C VAL A 339 3.07 35.00 8.32
N ALA A 340 3.03 34.25 7.22
CA ALA A 340 2.93 34.79 5.87
C ALA A 340 1.59 35.49 5.60
N LEU A 341 0.48 35.01 6.18
CA LEU A 341 -0.84 35.62 6.04
C LEU A 341 -1.14 36.59 7.20
N GLY A 342 -0.68 36.26 8.41
CA GLY A 342 -0.94 37.05 9.61
C GLY A 342 -0.22 38.39 9.61
N ALA A 343 1.04 38.45 9.19
CA ALA A 343 1.79 39.70 9.19
C ALA A 343 1.20 40.75 8.20
N PRO A 344 0.90 40.41 6.93
CA PRO A 344 0.20 41.34 6.04
C PRO A 344 -1.19 41.74 6.55
N GLY A 345 -1.95 40.78 7.11
CA GLY A 345 -3.27 41.06 7.68
C GLY A 345 -3.21 42.07 8.83
N LEU A 346 -2.25 41.91 9.74
CA LEU A 346 -2.02 42.87 10.83
C LEU A 346 -1.58 44.24 10.32
N MET A 347 -0.72 44.29 9.30
CA MET A 347 -0.32 45.57 8.70
C MET A 347 -1.50 46.29 8.02
N LEU A 348 -2.37 45.56 7.31
CA LEU A 348 -3.57 46.14 6.71
C LEU A 348 -4.55 46.64 7.76
N LEU A 349 -4.75 45.90 8.85
CA LEU A 349 -5.60 46.33 9.96
C LEU A 349 -5.04 47.56 10.66
N ALA A 350 -3.73 47.58 10.95
CA ALA A 350 -3.07 48.73 11.56
C ALA A 350 -3.14 49.96 10.65
N GLY A 351 -2.88 49.80 9.35
CA GLY A 351 -3.01 50.86 8.35
C GLY A 351 -4.45 51.36 8.20
N GLY A 352 -5.43 50.46 8.18
CA GLY A 352 -6.86 50.81 8.14
C GLY A 352 -7.30 51.58 9.39
N LEU A 353 -6.89 51.12 10.57
CA LEU A 353 -7.18 51.81 11.84
C LEU A 353 -6.53 53.19 11.87
N PHE A 354 -5.29 53.30 11.40
CA PHE A 354 -4.59 54.58 11.29
C PHE A 354 -5.30 55.55 10.34
N LEU A 355 -5.80 55.09 9.19
CA LEU A 355 -6.57 55.92 8.26
C LEU A 355 -7.94 56.34 8.82
N LEU A 356 -8.60 55.49 9.60
CA LEU A 356 -9.89 55.80 10.23
C LEU A 356 -9.76 56.78 11.41
N LEU A 357 -8.68 56.68 12.18
CA LEU A 357 -8.39 57.56 13.32
C LEU A 357 -7.62 58.83 12.91
N GLY A 358 -6.96 58.81 11.75
CA GLY A 358 -6.27 59.94 11.15
C GLY A 358 -7.27 61.02 10.71
N HIS A 359 -7.36 62.09 11.50
CA HIS A 359 -8.16 63.27 11.16
C HIS A 359 -7.84 63.77 9.73
N LYS A 360 -8.86 63.86 8.88
CA LYS A 360 -8.78 64.64 7.63
C LYS A 360 -8.56 66.11 8.02
N GLN A 361 -7.33 66.61 7.89
CA GLN A 361 -7.13 68.05 7.76
C GLN A 361 -7.81 68.46 6.44
N CYS A 362 -8.99 69.08 6.54
CA CYS A 362 -9.61 69.76 5.41
C CYS A 362 -8.60 70.77 4.87
N SER A 363 -8.05 70.50 3.69
CA SER A 363 -7.25 71.45 2.94
C SER A 363 -8.11 72.67 2.68
N GLU A 364 -7.79 73.81 3.32
CA GLU A 364 -8.35 75.10 2.96
C GLU A 364 -8.04 75.36 1.48
N TYR A 365 -9.09 75.41 0.68
CA TYR A 365 -9.02 75.77 -0.73
C TYR A 365 -8.82 77.30 -0.81
N GLN A 366 -7.61 77.77 -1.14
CA GLN A 366 -7.40 79.19 -1.45
C GLN A 366 -7.88 79.47 -2.88
N PRO A 367 -8.89 80.33 -3.09
CA PRO A 367 -9.31 80.72 -4.44
C PRO A 367 -8.27 81.65 -5.07
N ILE A 368 -7.96 81.38 -6.33
CA ILE A 368 -7.12 82.22 -7.19
C ILE A 368 -7.93 83.45 -7.58
N ASN A 369 -7.47 84.64 -7.20
CA ASN A 369 -7.83 85.92 -7.82
C ASN A 369 -6.57 86.66 -8.22
#